data_AF-A0A920TEU5-F1
#
_entry.id   AF-A0A920TEU5-F1
#
_cell.length_a   1.000
_cell.length_b   1.000
_cell.length_c   1.000
_cell.angle_alpha   90.00
_cell.angle_beta   90.00
_cell.angle_gamma   90.00
#
_symmetry.space_group_name_H-M   'P 1'
#
loop_
_entity.id
_entity.type
_entity.pdbx_description
1 polymer ?
#
loop_
_entity_poly.entity_id
_entity_poly.type
_entity_poly.pdbx_seq_one_letter_code
_entity_poly.pdbx_strand_id
1 'polypeptide(L)'
;MATGSATAWNMPNKLNFLYTVPMFHCNGWCYTWTMSMLHGRVICLRNIDVKKIFELIDKYDVTHFGGAPIVLNMIANAPKDIKKN
;
A
#
# COMPACT_ATOMS: atom_id res chain seq x y z
N MET A 1 12.87 -5.32 8.95
CA MET A 1 11.71 -4.61 8.36
C MET A 1 10.67 -5.58 7.83
N ALA A 2 11.01 -6.57 7.00
CA ALA A 2 10.04 -7.55 6.50
C ALA A 2 9.22 -8.26 7.61
N THR A 3 9.89 -8.90 8.58
CA THR A 3 9.18 -9.53 9.71
C THR A 3 8.75 -8.51 10.77
N GLY A 4 9.59 -7.51 11.02
CA GLY A 4 9.34 -6.49 12.04
C GLY A 4 8.06 -5.68 11.82
N SER A 5 7.74 -5.29 10.58
CA SER A 5 6.51 -4.55 10.28
C SER A 5 5.26 -5.40 10.49
N ALA A 6 5.32 -6.71 10.20
CA ALA A 6 4.21 -7.62 10.43
C ALA A 6 3.86 -7.70 11.92
N THR A 7 4.87 -7.85 12.79
CA THR A 7 4.67 -7.87 14.24
C THR A 7 4.26 -6.49 14.76
N ALA A 8 4.97 -5.42 14.37
CA ALA A 8 4.75 -4.09 14.92
C ALA A 8 3.36 -3.52 14.59
N TRP A 9 2.79 -3.87 13.44
CA TRP A 9 1.50 -3.36 12.99
C TRP A 9 0.37 -4.40 13.09
N ASN A 10 0.62 -5.55 13.74
CA ASN A 10 -0.34 -6.65 13.84
C ASN A 10 -0.96 -7.02 12.48
N MET A 11 -0.13 -7.14 11.44
CA MET A 11 -0.61 -7.43 10.09
C MET A 11 -1.25 -8.83 10.05
N PRO A 12 -2.53 -8.95 9.65
CA PRO A 12 -3.22 -10.23 9.64
C PRO A 12 -2.82 -11.07 8.43
N ASN A 13 -3.03 -12.38 8.50
CA ASN A 13 -2.95 -13.24 7.31
C ASN A 13 -3.99 -12.82 6.26
N LYS A 14 -3.69 -13.05 4.98
CA LYS A 14 -4.57 -12.78 3.83
C LYS A 14 -4.97 -11.31 3.67
N LEU A 15 -4.14 -10.37 4.14
CA LEU A 15 -4.38 -8.95 3.95
C LEU A 15 -4.25 -8.53 2.47
N ASN A 16 -4.98 -7.49 2.08
CA ASN A 16 -4.88 -6.88 0.76
C ASN A 16 -3.94 -5.66 0.83
N PHE A 17 -2.78 -5.73 0.18
CA PHE A 17 -1.72 -4.72 0.26
C PHE A 17 -1.51 -3.99 -1.06
N LEU A 18 -1.63 -2.66 -1.05
CA LEU A 18 -1.36 -1.81 -2.21
C LEU A 18 0.08 -1.26 -2.18
N TYR A 19 0.82 -1.50 -3.26
CA TYR A 19 2.15 -0.96 -3.47
C TYR A 19 2.10 0.46 -4.03
N THR A 20 2.52 1.39 -3.18
CA THR A 20 2.71 2.82 -3.50
C THR A 20 4.17 3.26 -3.28
N VAL A 21 5.06 2.30 -2.95
CA VAL A 21 6.51 2.50 -2.81
C VAL A 21 7.24 1.57 -3.78
N PRO A 22 8.28 2.04 -4.49
CA PRO A 22 8.97 1.20 -5.47
C PRO A 22 9.70 0.02 -4.81
N MET A 23 9.62 -1.16 -5.43
CA MET A 23 10.22 -2.41 -4.91
C MET A 23 11.75 -2.40 -4.86
N PHE A 24 12.43 -1.46 -5.53
CA PHE A 24 13.89 -1.33 -5.44
C PHE A 24 14.38 -0.58 -4.19
N HIS A 25 13.47 0.03 -3.41
CA HIS A 25 13.79 0.59 -2.10
C HIS A 25 13.64 -0.47 -1.00
N CYS A 26 14.37 -0.33 0.12
CA CYS A 26 14.31 -1.27 1.23
C CYS A 26 12.88 -1.51 1.75
N ASN A 27 12.07 -0.44 1.90
CA ASN A 27 10.67 -0.57 2.31
C ASN A 27 9.85 -1.37 1.30
N GLY A 28 9.96 -1.05 0.00
CA GLY A 28 9.24 -1.76 -1.04
C GLY A 28 9.65 -3.22 -1.15
N TRP A 29 10.96 -3.51 -1.09
CA TRP A 29 11.49 -4.86 -1.15
C TRP A 29 11.11 -5.69 0.08
N CYS A 30 11.10 -5.12 1.28
CA CYS A 30 10.74 -5.87 2.47
C CYS A 30 9.28 -6.33 2.46
N TYR A 31 8.37 -5.54 1.89
CA TYR A 31 6.96 -5.92 1.83
C TYR A 31 6.69 -7.10 0.90
N THR A 32 7.52 -7.39 -0.10
CA THR A 32 7.26 -8.54 -1.00
C THR A 32 7.41 -9.86 -0.23
N TRP A 33 8.42 -9.92 0.63
CA TRP A 33 8.63 -11.03 1.55
C TRP A 33 7.55 -11.09 2.64
N THR A 34 7.14 -9.93 3.17
CA THR A 34 6.09 -9.85 4.19
C THR A 34 4.76 -10.38 3.66
N MET A 35 4.37 -9.99 2.44
CA MET A 35 3.13 -10.43 1.82
C MET A 35 3.17 -11.92 1.48
N SER A 36 4.32 -12.42 1.02
CA SER A 36 4.51 -13.86 0.79
C SER A 36 4.33 -14.66 2.09
N MET A 37 4.92 -14.21 3.19
CA MET A 37 4.80 -14.83 4.52
C MET A 37 3.35 -14.86 5.04
N LEU A 38 2.58 -13.79 4.80
CA LEU A 38 1.20 -13.63 5.30
C LEU A 38 0.13 -14.16 4.34
N HIS A 39 0.52 -14.77 3.21
CA HIS A 39 -0.40 -15.13 2.12
C HIS A 39 -1.26 -13.94 1.64
N GLY A 40 -0.67 -12.75 1.64
CA GLY A 40 -1.34 -11.49 1.31
C GLY A 40 -1.56 -11.31 -0.20
N ARG A 41 -2.63 -10.61 -0.56
CA ARG A 41 -2.86 -10.17 -1.94
C ARG A 41 -2.03 -8.94 -2.23
N VAL A 42 -1.20 -9.01 -3.27
CA VAL A 42 -0.36 -7.89 -3.72
C VAL A 42 -1.06 -7.14 -4.84
N ILE A 43 -1.40 -5.87 -4.62
CA ILE A 43 -1.93 -4.95 -5.63
C ILE A 43 -0.79 -4.02 -6.05
N CYS A 44 -0.37 -4.10 -7.31
CA CYS A 44 0.71 -3.26 -7.84
C CYS A 44 0.15 -2.06 -8.61
N LEU A 45 0.72 -0.90 -8.36
CA LEU A 45 0.51 0.30 -9.16
C LEU A 45 1.81 0.67 -9.87
N ARG A 46 1.77 0.84 -11.20
CA ARG A 46 2.98 1.10 -12.01
C ARG A 46 3.61 2.46 -11.69
N ASN A 47 2.77 3.50 -11.57
CA ASN A 47 3.17 4.88 -11.29
C ASN A 47 2.22 5.47 -10.25
N ILE A 48 2.72 6.35 -9.37
CA ILE A 48 1.88 7.03 -8.38
C ILE A 48 0.84 7.92 -9.07
N ASP A 49 -0.42 7.58 -8.85
CA ASP A 49 -1.59 8.26 -9.37
C ASP A 49 -2.67 8.18 -8.29
N VAL A 50 -3.02 9.34 -7.72
CA VAL A 50 -3.90 9.41 -6.55
C VAL A 50 -5.30 8.91 -6.85
N LYS A 51 -5.82 9.18 -8.05
CA LYS A 51 -7.14 8.71 -8.47
C LYS A 51 -7.15 7.18 -8.53
N LYS A 52 -6.13 6.58 -9.15
CA LYS A 52 -5.99 5.11 -9.20
C LYS A 52 -5.79 4.50 -7.83
N ILE A 53 -5.09 5.18 -6.90
CA ILE A 53 -4.95 4.69 -5.53
C ILE A 53 -6.34 4.52 -4.91
N PHE A 54 -7.22 5.52 -4.99
CA PHE A 54 -8.59 5.41 -4.47
C PHE A 54 -9.40 4.33 -5.20
N GLU A 55 -9.36 4.30 -6.53
CA GLU A 55 -10.06 3.26 -7.33
C GLU A 55 -9.61 1.84 -6.95
N LEU A 56 -8.32 1.62 -6.75
CA LEU A 56 -7.75 0.32 -6.38
C LEU A 56 -8.05 -0.05 -4.94
N ILE A 57 -8.13 0.93 -4.04
CA ILE A 57 -8.55 0.71 -2.65
C ILE A 57 -9.95 0.09 -2.63
N ASP A 58 -10.88 0.67 -3.39
CA ASP A 58 -12.27 0.19 -3.45
C ASP A 58 -12.40 -1.12 -4.23
N LYS A 59 -11.72 -1.22 -5.38
CA LYS A 59 -11.83 -2.41 -6.24
C LYS A 59 -11.30 -3.68 -5.60
N TYR A 60 -10.28 -3.58 -4.76
CA TYR A 60 -9.57 -4.73 -4.21
C TYR A 60 -9.63 -4.83 -2.69
N ASP A 61 -10.53 -4.08 -2.05
CA ASP A 61 -10.71 -4.04 -0.60
C ASP A 61 -9.37 -3.88 0.13
N VAL A 62 -8.58 -2.87 -0.28
CA VAL A 62 -7.22 -2.67 0.26
C VAL A 62 -7.31 -2.41 1.76
N THR A 63 -6.50 -3.17 2.51
CA THR A 63 -6.44 -3.08 3.98
C THR A 63 -5.19 -2.33 4.46
N HIS A 64 -4.10 -2.42 3.70
CA HIS A 64 -2.80 -1.85 4.04
C HIS A 64 -2.13 -1.33 2.77
N PHE A 65 -1.29 -0.31 2.89
CA PHE A 65 -0.49 0.18 1.78
C PHE A 65 0.80 0.81 2.30
N GLY A 66 1.85 0.83 1.49
CA GLY A 66 3.06 1.58 1.80
C GLY A 66 2.80 3.09 1.74
N GLY A 67 3.70 3.94 2.24
CA GLY A 67 3.48 5.38 2.11
C GLY A 67 4.77 6.17 2.29
N ALA A 68 5.39 6.59 1.19
CA ALA A 68 6.38 7.65 1.28
C ALA A 68 5.66 8.95 1.71
N PRO A 69 6.26 9.80 2.57
CA PRO A 69 5.59 11.01 3.07
C PRO A 69 5.00 11.90 1.96
N ILE A 70 5.70 12.00 0.82
CA ILE A 70 5.21 12.74 -0.35
C ILE A 70 3.92 12.14 -0.94
N VAL A 71 3.84 10.81 -1.04
CA VAL A 71 2.64 10.13 -1.56
C VAL A 71 1.47 10.32 -0.60
N LEU A 72 1.70 10.23 0.71
CA LEU A 72 0.67 10.49 1.72
C LEU A 72 0.17 11.94 1.66
N ASN A 73 1.07 12.90 1.43
CA ASN A 73 0.70 14.31 1.24
C ASN A 73 -0.17 14.50 -0.02
N MET A 74 0.18 13.86 -1.14
CA MET A 74 -0.62 13.90 -2.36
C MET A 74 -2.03 13.33 -2.16
N ILE A 75 -2.16 12.23 -1.42
CA ILE A 75 -3.46 11.63 -1.06
C ILE A 75 -4.26 12.59 -0.17
N ALA A 76 -3.63 13.11 0.89
CA ALA A 76 -4.28 14.01 1.84
C ALA A 76 -4.74 15.33 1.21
N ASN A 77 -4.03 15.83 0.20
CA ASN A 77 -4.32 17.08 -0.50
C ASN A 77 -5.02 16.88 -1.85
N ALA A 78 -5.49 15.67 -2.16
CA ALA A 78 -6.20 15.42 -3.40
C ALA A 78 -7.42 16.36 -3.59
N PRO A 79 -7.75 16.77 -4.82
CA PRO A 79 -8.98 17.50 -5.14
C PRO A 79 -10.23 16.79 -4.62
N LYS A 80 -11.27 17.54 -4.26
CA LYS A 80 -12.49 16.97 -3.64
C LYS A 80 -13.25 16.01 -4.56
N ASP A 81 -13.17 16.20 -5.87
CA ASP A 81 -13.75 15.33 -6.89
C ASP A 81 -13.00 13.98 -7.03
N ILE A 82 -11.76 13.91 -6.54
CA ILE A 82 -10.94 12.70 -6.51
C ILE A 82 -10.96 12.04 -5.12
N LYS A 83 -11.10 12.83 -4.05
CA LYS A 83 -11.16 12.33 -2.68
C LYS A 83 -12.38 11.44 -2.47
N LYS A 84 -12.15 10.32 -1.81
CA LYS A 84 -13.22 9.51 -1.23
C LYS A 84 -13.85 10.28 -0.06
N ASN A 85 -15.19 10.27 0.02
CA ASN A 85 -15.96 10.80 1.16
C ASN A 85 -15.77 9.96 2.42
#